data_AF-A0A6I8T320-F1
#
_entry.id   AF-A0A6I8T320-F1
#
_cell.length_a   1.000
_cell.length_b   1.000
_cell.length_c   1.000
_cell.angle_alpha   90.00
_cell.angle_beta   90.00
_cell.angle_gamma   90.00
#
_symmetry.space_group_name_H-M   'P 1'
#
loop_
_entity.id
_entity.type
_entity.pdbx_description
1 polymer ?
#
loop_
_entity_poly.entity_id
_entity_poly.type
_entity_poly.pdbx_seq_one_letter_code
_entity_poly.pdbx_strand_id
1 'polypeptide(L)'
;MNTLGKITLLHYRCGKGAKTYSRQVAEDLVSAMCSLLGDPYQLLSYGERRKRWSSSKWYKKPNPTQNIFMNEDKCPMLALAMYHYLLIGEDLQPKTSPAVYTNLHLFEMGLYYCTELITNEHIVVHHKGIVLGMKSLEKLGAEKLFPDNLDVEIHQQFCKGLSNLIVYSSSESNRKDGTMLLRDYILHFDSEGRYLVISNLFKTVQHSGLHSFVATIYKDLISQELSGNNTPSPWFVGKSLKHLLLTEICVLKNGIETDLVENADTIITGLNVLRFLLLRDKLNKTSIWEYMKELEHHYLYPLRKSIDLAKAHFKEERLKTAQASEGTSNHSDISVSIINSGPLPELTREKKLELLTHAMNQFDLMECLLARVLECINLKPINT
;
A
#
# COMPACT_ATOMS: atom_id res chain seq x y z
N MET A 1 -22.33 7.36 -25.24
CA MET A 1 -21.08 6.94 -24.55
C MET A 1 -20.32 8.10 -23.92
N ASN A 2 -20.29 9.30 -24.51
CA ASN A 2 -19.65 10.50 -23.90
C ASN A 2 -20.30 10.99 -22.58
N THR A 3 -21.49 10.49 -22.25
CA THR A 3 -22.22 10.80 -21.01
C THR A 3 -21.66 10.05 -19.79
N LEU A 4 -21.10 8.84 -19.97
CA LEU A 4 -20.58 8.01 -18.87
C LEU A 4 -19.34 8.64 -18.21
N GLY A 5 -18.49 9.32 -18.98
CA GLY A 5 -17.32 10.05 -18.46
C GLY A 5 -17.68 11.30 -17.63
N LYS A 6 -18.94 11.76 -17.69
CA LYS A 6 -19.43 12.91 -16.91
C LYS A 6 -20.11 12.52 -15.59
N ILE A 7 -20.27 11.22 -15.31
CA ILE A 7 -20.89 10.72 -14.06
C ILE A 7 -19.81 10.48 -12.99
N THR A 8 -18.91 11.46 -12.84
CA THR A 8 -17.80 11.42 -11.89
C THR A 8 -18.27 11.62 -10.44
N LEU A 9 -19.45 12.21 -10.25
CA LEU A 9 -20.05 12.51 -8.95
C LEU A 9 -21.21 11.55 -8.64
N LEU A 10 -20.89 10.33 -8.18
CA LEU A 10 -21.85 9.52 -7.42
C LEU A 10 -21.33 9.44 -6.00
N HIS A 11 -21.89 10.27 -5.11
CA HIS A 11 -22.14 9.94 -3.71
C HIS A 11 -22.89 11.09 -3.02
N TYR A 12 -24.20 10.91 -2.84
CA TYR A 12 -24.94 11.54 -1.74
C TYR A 12 -25.93 10.49 -1.25
N ARG A 13 -25.71 9.96 -0.04
CA ARG A 13 -26.63 9.01 0.60
C ARG A 13 -27.90 9.77 0.97
N CYS A 14 -28.93 9.70 0.13
CA CYS A 14 -30.27 10.16 0.51
C CYS A 14 -30.97 9.07 1.34
N GLY A 15 -31.77 9.49 2.32
CA GLY A 15 -32.46 8.63 3.27
C GLY A 15 -33.36 7.57 2.61
N LYS A 16 -33.66 6.50 3.37
CA LYS A 16 -34.44 5.34 2.95
C LYS A 16 -35.73 5.78 2.21
N GLY A 17 -35.78 5.53 0.91
CA GLY A 17 -37.00 5.59 0.10
C GLY A 17 -36.88 6.28 -1.27
N ALA A 18 -36.00 7.28 -1.42
CA ALA A 18 -35.86 8.02 -2.68
C ALA A 18 -34.52 7.72 -3.37
N LYS A 19 -34.57 7.13 -4.58
CA LYS A 19 -33.38 7.02 -5.44
C LYS A 19 -32.97 8.41 -5.90
N THR A 20 -31.67 8.72 -5.82
CA THR A 20 -31.14 9.95 -6.41
C THR A 20 -31.31 9.91 -7.93
N TYR A 21 -31.44 11.08 -8.57
CA TYR A 21 -31.51 11.16 -10.03
C TYR A 21 -30.32 10.46 -10.70
N SER A 22 -29.11 10.66 -10.16
CA SER A 22 -27.91 10.00 -10.68
C SER A 22 -27.96 8.47 -10.58
N ARG A 23 -28.61 7.90 -9.56
CA ARG A 23 -28.82 6.45 -9.45
C ARG A 23 -29.82 5.94 -10.49
N GLN A 24 -30.91 6.67 -10.72
CA GLN A 24 -31.90 6.32 -11.76
C GLN A 24 -31.23 6.31 -13.15
N VAL A 25 -30.48 7.37 -13.47
CA VAL A 25 -29.72 7.45 -14.73
C VAL A 25 -28.71 6.30 -14.87
N ALA A 26 -28.03 5.93 -13.79
CA ALA A 26 -27.10 4.79 -13.82
C ALA A 26 -27.81 3.46 -14.09
N GLU A 27 -28.95 3.21 -13.46
CA GLU A 27 -29.78 2.03 -13.69
C GLU A 27 -30.29 1.95 -15.14
N ASP A 28 -30.79 3.07 -15.69
CA ASP A 28 -31.26 3.15 -17.07
C ASP A 28 -30.12 2.91 -18.07
N LEU A 29 -28.95 3.49 -17.82
CA LEU A 29 -27.76 3.28 -18.65
C LEU A 29 -27.30 1.83 -18.64
N VAL A 30 -27.22 1.20 -17.47
CA VAL A 30 -26.82 -0.21 -17.35
C VAL A 30 -27.85 -1.11 -18.03
N SER A 31 -29.15 -0.86 -17.82
CA SER A 31 -30.23 -1.61 -18.46
C SER A 31 -30.19 -1.53 -19.98
N ALA A 32 -30.02 -0.32 -20.53
CA ALA A 32 -29.88 -0.10 -21.97
C ALA A 32 -28.63 -0.80 -22.53
N MET A 33 -27.49 -0.68 -21.86
CA MET A 33 -26.24 -1.35 -22.28
C MET A 33 -26.37 -2.87 -22.25
N CYS A 34 -26.93 -3.45 -21.19
CA CYS A 34 -27.15 -4.90 -21.09
C CYS A 34 -28.10 -5.40 -22.16
N SER A 35 -29.14 -4.62 -22.51
CA SER A 35 -30.07 -4.96 -23.59
C SER A 35 -29.39 -4.96 -24.97
N LEU A 36 -28.43 -4.06 -25.20
CA LEU A 36 -27.68 -3.97 -26.45
C LEU A 36 -26.58 -5.03 -26.58
N LEU A 37 -25.88 -5.34 -25.49
CA LEU A 37 -24.79 -6.31 -25.47
C LEU A 37 -25.27 -7.76 -25.34
N GLY A 38 -26.46 -7.97 -24.74
CA GLY A 38 -26.96 -9.27 -24.31
C GLY A 38 -26.24 -9.79 -23.06
N ASP A 39 -24.90 -9.85 -23.11
CA ASP A 39 -24.04 -10.20 -21.99
C ASP A 39 -23.45 -8.94 -21.32
N PRO A 40 -23.77 -8.66 -20.04
CA PRO A 40 -23.23 -7.52 -19.31
C PRO A 40 -21.70 -7.48 -19.24
N TYR A 41 -21.04 -8.64 -19.28
CA TYR A 41 -19.58 -8.78 -19.18
C TYR A 41 -18.88 -8.88 -20.53
N GLN A 42 -19.60 -8.73 -21.65
CA GLN A 42 -19.02 -8.82 -22.99
C GLN A 42 -17.84 -7.85 -23.20
N LEU A 43 -17.85 -6.71 -22.52
CA LEU A 43 -16.81 -5.69 -22.64
C LEU A 43 -15.62 -5.89 -21.68
N LEU A 44 -15.65 -6.90 -20.81
CA LEU A 44 -14.68 -7.08 -19.74
C LEU A 44 -13.24 -7.25 -20.23
N SER A 45 -13.03 -7.99 -21.32
CA SER A 45 -11.70 -8.24 -21.88
C SER A 45 -11.04 -7.01 -22.52
N TYR A 46 -11.77 -5.93 -22.77
CA TYR A 46 -11.20 -4.78 -23.47
C TYR A 46 -10.13 -4.04 -22.65
N GLY A 47 -10.16 -4.14 -21.32
CA GLY A 47 -9.11 -3.58 -20.48
C GLY A 47 -7.74 -4.22 -20.75
N GLU A 48 -7.67 -5.55 -20.72
CA GLU A 48 -6.47 -6.31 -21.07
C GLU A 48 -6.06 -6.06 -22.52
N ARG A 49 -7.01 -6.20 -23.46
CA ARG A 49 -6.72 -6.08 -24.89
C ARG A 49 -6.14 -4.73 -25.26
N ARG A 50 -6.64 -3.63 -24.68
CA ARG A 50 -6.10 -2.29 -24.92
C ARG A 50 -4.69 -2.14 -24.40
N LYS A 51 -4.39 -2.63 -23.19
CA LYS A 51 -3.04 -2.58 -22.61
C LYS A 51 -2.05 -3.41 -23.44
N ARG A 52 -2.44 -4.62 -23.85
CA ARG A 52 -1.61 -5.46 -24.73
C ARG A 52 -1.36 -4.81 -26.09
N TRP A 53 -2.38 -4.17 -26.65
CA TRP A 53 -2.28 -3.50 -27.95
C TRP A 53 -1.44 -2.20 -27.89
N SER A 54 -1.53 -1.42 -26.81
CA SER A 54 -0.72 -0.21 -26.63
C SER A 54 0.78 -0.50 -26.54
N SER A 55 1.16 -1.68 -26.04
CA SER A 55 2.56 -2.09 -25.90
C SER A 55 3.15 -2.66 -27.21
N SER A 56 2.34 -2.86 -28.25
CA SER A 56 2.78 -3.44 -29.52
C SER A 56 3.49 -2.41 -30.41
N LYS A 57 4.70 -2.73 -30.88
CA LYS A 57 5.49 -1.89 -31.83
C LYS A 57 4.72 -1.51 -33.10
N TRP A 58 3.66 -2.26 -33.44
CA TRP A 58 2.80 -2.04 -34.59
C TRP A 58 1.82 -0.85 -34.43
N TYR A 59 1.71 -0.28 -33.23
CA TYR A 59 0.84 0.87 -32.92
C TYR A 59 1.28 2.19 -33.58
N LYS A 60 2.50 2.26 -34.15
CA LYS A 60 2.98 3.46 -34.87
C LYS A 60 2.29 3.71 -36.23
N LYS A 61 1.32 2.88 -36.63
CA LYS A 61 0.44 3.17 -37.76
C LYS A 61 -1.00 3.29 -37.25
N PRO A 62 -1.71 4.39 -37.55
CA PRO A 62 -3.12 4.52 -37.21
C PRO A 62 -3.90 3.56 -38.09
N ASN A 63 -4.12 2.34 -37.60
CA ASN A 63 -5.16 1.50 -38.15
C ASN A 63 -6.40 1.81 -37.32
N PRO A 64 -7.40 2.53 -37.86
CA PRO A 64 -8.64 2.76 -37.16
C PRO A 64 -9.32 1.40 -37.01
N THR A 65 -9.13 0.75 -35.86
CA THR A 65 -9.88 -0.46 -35.55
C THR A 65 -11.36 -0.09 -35.69
N GLN A 66 -12.08 -0.75 -36.59
CA GLN A 66 -13.53 -0.53 -36.75
C GLN A 66 -14.28 -0.78 -35.43
N ASN A 67 -13.66 -1.53 -34.52
CA ASN A 67 -14.12 -1.72 -33.16
C ASN A 67 -13.99 -0.42 -32.33
N ILE A 68 -15.15 0.20 -32.06
CA ILE A 68 -15.25 1.43 -31.26
C ILE A 68 -14.69 1.27 -29.84
N PHE A 69 -14.71 0.05 -29.29
CA PHE A 69 -14.23 -0.25 -27.94
C PHE A 69 -12.73 -0.49 -27.87
N MET A 70 -11.99 -0.37 -28.98
CA MET A 70 -10.52 -0.32 -28.98
C MET A 70 -9.99 1.11 -29.19
N ASN A 71 -10.87 2.08 -29.46
CA ASN A 71 -10.50 3.45 -29.79
C ASN A 71 -10.73 4.37 -28.59
N GLU A 72 -9.66 5.00 -28.09
CA GLU A 72 -9.69 5.86 -26.90
C GLU A 72 -10.56 7.11 -27.10
N ASP A 73 -10.51 7.74 -28.28
CA ASP A 73 -11.28 8.95 -28.59
C ASP A 73 -12.79 8.68 -28.65
N LYS A 74 -13.19 7.50 -29.16
CA LYS A 74 -14.61 7.12 -29.30
C LYS A 74 -15.19 6.55 -28.01
N CYS A 75 -14.39 5.76 -27.30
CA CYS A 75 -14.78 5.10 -26.07
C CYS A 75 -13.59 5.15 -25.10
N PRO A 76 -13.49 6.17 -24.25
CA PRO A 76 -12.39 6.26 -23.29
C PRO A 76 -12.35 5.03 -22.37
N MET A 77 -11.15 4.60 -21.98
CA MET A 77 -10.95 3.47 -21.04
C MET A 77 -11.70 3.73 -19.73
N LEU A 78 -11.72 4.99 -19.28
CA LEU A 78 -12.51 5.43 -18.12
C LEU A 78 -14.02 5.12 -18.27
N ALA A 79 -14.60 5.24 -19.47
CA ALA A 79 -16.02 4.95 -19.67
C ALA A 79 -16.32 3.45 -19.52
N LEU A 80 -15.41 2.59 -19.99
CA LEU A 80 -15.49 1.14 -19.77
C LEU A 80 -15.32 0.80 -18.30
N ALA A 81 -14.38 1.45 -17.62
CA ALA A 81 -14.15 1.25 -16.19
C ALA A 81 -15.36 1.67 -15.34
N MET A 82 -15.97 2.81 -15.67
CA MET A 82 -17.20 3.29 -15.04
C MET A 82 -18.36 2.33 -15.24
N TYR A 83 -18.53 1.75 -16.43
CA TYR A 83 -19.55 0.73 -16.67
C TYR A 83 -19.36 -0.51 -15.78
N HIS A 84 -18.13 -1.02 -15.64
CA HIS A 84 -17.85 -2.15 -14.75
C HIS A 84 -17.98 -1.81 -13.26
N TYR A 85 -17.64 -0.57 -12.87
CA TYR A 85 -17.96 -0.06 -11.54
C TYR A 85 -19.48 -0.04 -11.29
N LEU A 86 -20.29 0.41 -12.26
CA LEU A 86 -21.74 0.37 -12.10
C LEU A 86 -22.26 -1.07 -11.97
N LEU A 87 -21.74 -2.00 -12.77
CA LEU A 87 -22.13 -3.41 -12.65
C LEU A 87 -21.73 -4.00 -11.29
N ILE A 88 -20.45 -3.94 -10.92
CA ILE A 88 -19.89 -4.67 -9.79
C ILE A 88 -19.82 -3.83 -8.51
N GLY A 89 -19.36 -2.59 -8.60
CA GLY A 89 -19.25 -1.69 -7.45
C GLY A 89 -20.60 -1.25 -6.88
N GLU A 90 -21.59 -1.05 -7.75
CA GLU A 90 -22.92 -0.53 -7.41
C GLU A 90 -24.03 -1.59 -7.44
N ASP A 91 -23.64 -2.86 -7.63
CA ASP A 91 -24.52 -4.03 -7.70
C ASP A 91 -25.69 -3.88 -8.71
N LEU A 92 -25.41 -3.30 -9.89
CA LEU A 92 -26.40 -3.10 -10.96
C LEU A 92 -26.44 -4.24 -11.99
N GLN A 93 -25.81 -5.38 -11.70
CA GLN A 93 -25.87 -6.52 -12.60
C GLN A 93 -27.31 -7.02 -12.78
N PRO A 94 -27.76 -7.29 -14.02
CA PRO A 94 -29.02 -7.96 -14.26
C PRO A 94 -29.04 -9.35 -13.60
N LYS A 95 -30.20 -9.80 -13.14
CA LYS A 95 -30.40 -11.18 -12.64
C LYS A 95 -30.11 -12.24 -13.71
N THR A 96 -30.14 -11.84 -14.98
CA THR A 96 -29.85 -12.68 -16.16
C THR A 96 -28.35 -12.69 -16.53
N SER A 97 -27.47 -12.12 -15.70
CA SER A 97 -26.04 -12.11 -15.97
C SER A 97 -25.50 -13.54 -16.12
N PRO A 98 -24.65 -13.83 -17.13
CA PRO A 98 -24.15 -15.17 -17.36
C PRO A 98 -23.34 -15.70 -16.18
N ALA A 99 -23.62 -16.94 -15.78
CA ALA A 99 -22.89 -17.66 -14.74
C ALA A 99 -21.70 -18.47 -15.28
N VAL A 100 -21.32 -18.28 -16.54
CA VAL A 100 -20.23 -19.01 -17.21
C VAL A 100 -18.83 -18.45 -16.90
N TYR A 101 -18.75 -17.21 -16.41
CA TYR A 101 -17.51 -16.58 -16.01
C TYR A 101 -17.12 -17.02 -14.60
N THR A 102 -15.88 -17.45 -14.42
CA THR A 102 -15.34 -17.70 -13.08
C THR A 102 -15.13 -16.37 -12.36
N ASN A 103 -15.27 -16.36 -11.03
CA ASN A 103 -15.03 -15.16 -10.24
C ASN A 103 -13.58 -14.69 -10.38
N LEU A 104 -12.63 -15.62 -10.46
CA LEU A 104 -11.23 -15.33 -10.79
C LEU A 104 -11.09 -14.55 -12.10
N HIS A 105 -11.72 -15.01 -13.18
CA HIS A 105 -11.65 -14.32 -14.46
C HIS A 105 -12.26 -12.91 -14.40
N LEU A 106 -13.42 -12.77 -13.72
CA LEU A 106 -14.05 -11.47 -13.50
C LEU A 106 -13.14 -10.52 -12.72
N PHE A 107 -12.45 -11.04 -11.71
CA PHE A 107 -11.52 -10.27 -10.89
C PHE A 107 -10.27 -9.83 -11.69
N GLU A 108 -9.57 -10.76 -12.34
CA GLU A 108 -8.33 -10.45 -13.08
C GLU A 108 -8.58 -9.44 -14.21
N MET A 109 -9.66 -9.61 -14.97
CA MET A 109 -10.02 -8.64 -16.00
C MET A 109 -10.54 -7.33 -15.39
N GLY A 110 -11.25 -7.42 -14.27
CA GLY A 110 -11.72 -6.26 -13.50
C GLY A 110 -10.58 -5.40 -12.95
N LEU A 111 -9.42 -5.98 -12.63
CA LEU A 111 -8.25 -5.25 -12.15
C LEU A 111 -7.76 -4.19 -13.15
N TYR A 112 -7.93 -4.40 -14.45
CA TYR A 112 -7.59 -3.37 -15.45
C TYR A 112 -8.41 -2.10 -15.28
N TYR A 113 -9.71 -2.26 -14.99
CA TYR A 113 -10.61 -1.14 -14.75
C TYR A 113 -10.42 -0.54 -13.36
N CYS A 114 -10.17 -1.37 -12.35
CA CYS A 114 -9.85 -0.90 -11.01
C CYS A 114 -8.60 -0.02 -11.03
N THR A 115 -7.52 -0.49 -11.69
CA THR A 115 -6.28 0.26 -11.87
C THR A 115 -6.52 1.60 -12.58
N GLU A 116 -7.28 1.60 -13.68
CA GLU A 116 -7.62 2.84 -14.41
C GLU A 116 -8.30 3.88 -13.50
N LEU A 117 -9.24 3.45 -12.66
CA LEU A 117 -9.99 4.32 -11.77
C LEU A 117 -9.14 4.87 -10.62
N ILE A 118 -8.29 4.05 -10.00
CA ILE A 118 -7.45 4.48 -8.88
C ILE A 118 -6.27 5.35 -9.31
N THR A 119 -5.83 5.25 -10.57
CA THR A 119 -4.76 6.10 -11.12
C THR A 119 -5.28 7.36 -11.83
N ASN A 120 -6.59 7.60 -11.82
CA ASN A 120 -7.18 8.75 -12.48
C ASN A 120 -6.74 10.09 -11.84
N GLU A 121 -6.84 11.20 -12.55
CA GLU A 121 -6.52 12.53 -12.01
C GLU A 121 -7.56 13.04 -10.99
N HIS A 122 -8.81 12.57 -11.07
CA HIS A 122 -9.89 13.04 -10.22
C HIS A 122 -10.11 12.18 -8.99
N ILE A 123 -10.05 12.80 -7.81
CA ILE A 123 -10.20 12.16 -6.49
C ILE A 123 -11.53 11.40 -6.33
N VAL A 124 -12.60 11.91 -6.93
CA VAL A 124 -13.93 11.26 -6.90
C VAL A 124 -13.97 9.95 -7.68
N VAL A 125 -13.07 9.76 -8.66
CA VAL A 125 -12.94 8.53 -9.44
C VAL A 125 -12.20 7.47 -8.65
N HIS A 126 -11.20 7.88 -7.85
CA HIS A 126 -10.45 6.96 -6.98
C HIS A 126 -11.37 6.13 -6.10
N HIS A 127 -12.36 6.77 -5.47
CA HIS A 127 -13.33 6.09 -4.62
C HIS A 127 -14.06 4.96 -5.36
N LYS A 128 -14.44 5.20 -6.63
CA LYS A 128 -15.09 4.19 -7.47
C LYS A 128 -14.18 3.01 -7.77
N GLY A 129 -12.90 3.29 -8.02
CA GLY A 129 -11.88 2.26 -8.19
C GLY A 129 -11.72 1.39 -6.95
N ILE A 130 -11.66 2.02 -5.76
CA ILE A 130 -11.56 1.31 -4.48
C ILE A 130 -12.79 0.42 -4.26
N VAL A 131 -14.00 0.96 -4.45
CA VAL A 131 -15.26 0.20 -4.29
C VAL A 131 -15.33 -0.96 -5.28
N LEU A 132 -14.95 -0.75 -6.55
CA LEU A 132 -14.88 -1.82 -7.55
C LEU A 132 -13.91 -2.93 -7.11
N GLY A 133 -12.72 -2.56 -6.61
CA GLY A 133 -11.72 -3.51 -6.12
C GLY A 133 -12.24 -4.33 -4.94
N MET A 134 -12.81 -3.67 -3.93
CA MET A 134 -13.38 -4.33 -2.75
C MET A 134 -14.50 -5.30 -3.14
N LYS A 135 -15.45 -4.86 -3.97
CA LYS A 135 -16.56 -5.70 -4.43
C LYS A 135 -16.11 -6.86 -5.30
N SER A 136 -15.05 -6.68 -6.09
CA SER A 136 -14.48 -7.75 -6.90
C SER A 136 -13.81 -8.82 -6.04
N LEU A 137 -13.09 -8.42 -4.97
CA LEU A 137 -12.54 -9.35 -3.98
C LEU A 137 -13.63 -10.08 -3.20
N GLU A 138 -14.67 -9.35 -2.73
CA GLU A 138 -15.82 -9.97 -2.06
C GLU A 138 -16.46 -11.08 -2.92
N LYS A 139 -16.52 -10.88 -4.24
CA LYS A 139 -17.06 -11.88 -5.18
C LYS A 139 -16.17 -13.11 -5.38
N LEU A 140 -14.85 -13.03 -5.18
CA LEU A 140 -13.99 -14.22 -5.15
C LEU A 140 -14.37 -15.14 -3.98
N GLY A 141 -14.84 -14.57 -2.88
CA GLY A 141 -15.27 -15.32 -1.70
C GLY A 141 -14.11 -16.12 -1.08
N ALA A 142 -14.23 -17.44 -1.05
CA ALA A 142 -13.20 -18.33 -0.50
C ALA A 142 -12.12 -18.73 -1.51
N GLU A 143 -12.30 -18.41 -2.80
CA GLU A 143 -11.32 -18.70 -3.85
C GLU A 143 -10.02 -17.93 -3.57
N LYS A 144 -8.89 -18.65 -3.58
CA LYS A 144 -7.57 -18.09 -3.34
C LYS A 144 -6.89 -17.75 -4.65
N LEU A 145 -6.14 -16.65 -4.61
CA LEU A 145 -5.18 -16.30 -5.65
C LEU A 145 -3.87 -17.04 -5.38
N PHE A 146 -3.22 -17.51 -6.44
CA PHE A 146 -1.98 -18.27 -6.39
C PHE A 146 -0.82 -17.45 -6.97
N PRO A 147 0.44 -17.87 -6.73
CA PRO A 147 1.62 -17.19 -7.26
C PRO A 147 1.57 -16.99 -8.78
N ASP A 148 1.09 -17.99 -9.52
CA ASP A 148 0.99 -17.95 -10.99
C ASP A 148 0.10 -16.81 -11.50
N ASN A 149 -0.88 -16.36 -10.72
CA ASN A 149 -1.70 -15.20 -11.10
C ASN A 149 -0.85 -13.91 -11.19
N LEU A 150 0.23 -13.82 -10.40
CA LEU A 150 1.11 -12.65 -10.38
C LEU A 150 1.98 -12.51 -11.64
N ASP A 151 2.02 -13.52 -12.51
CA ASP A 151 2.69 -13.44 -13.81
C ASP A 151 2.01 -12.42 -14.75
N VAL A 152 0.74 -12.07 -14.46
CA VAL A 152 0.02 -11.03 -15.20
C VAL A 152 0.42 -9.65 -14.66
N GLU A 153 1.00 -8.81 -15.53
CA GLU A 153 1.54 -7.48 -15.20
C GLU A 153 0.54 -6.56 -14.49
N ILE A 154 -0.77 -6.77 -14.68
CA ILE A 154 -1.80 -5.95 -14.06
C ILE A 154 -1.74 -5.95 -12.53
N HIS A 155 -1.31 -7.05 -11.91
CA HIS A 155 -1.14 -7.12 -10.45
C HIS A 155 -0.08 -6.14 -9.96
N GLN A 156 1.04 -6.02 -10.67
CA GLN A 156 2.09 -5.04 -10.36
C GLN A 156 1.59 -3.60 -10.56
N GLN A 157 0.89 -3.34 -11.67
CA GLN A 157 0.34 -2.01 -11.96
C GLN A 157 -0.72 -1.60 -10.92
N PHE A 158 -1.58 -2.54 -10.52
CA PHE A 158 -2.59 -2.34 -9.48
C PHE A 158 -1.93 -2.01 -8.14
N CYS A 159 -0.96 -2.80 -7.68
CA CYS A 159 -0.23 -2.53 -6.44
C CYS A 159 0.46 -1.16 -6.47
N LYS A 160 1.09 -0.80 -7.60
CA LYS A 160 1.73 0.52 -7.75
C LYS A 160 0.72 1.67 -7.72
N GLY A 161 -0.38 1.55 -8.46
CA GLY A 161 -1.45 2.57 -8.48
C GLY A 161 -2.09 2.74 -7.10
N LEU A 162 -2.38 1.63 -6.42
CA LEU A 162 -2.96 1.64 -5.09
C LEU A 162 -2.00 2.21 -4.03
N SER A 163 -0.72 1.87 -4.10
CA SER A 163 0.31 2.45 -3.22
C SER A 163 0.40 3.97 -3.38
N ASN A 164 0.41 4.45 -4.62
CA ASN A 164 0.42 5.90 -4.89
C ASN A 164 -0.83 6.58 -4.35
N LEU A 165 -2.01 5.98 -4.52
CA LEU A 165 -3.26 6.50 -3.97
C LEU A 165 -3.19 6.58 -2.44
N ILE A 166 -2.72 5.52 -1.77
CA ILE A 166 -2.63 5.47 -0.30
C ILE A 166 -1.70 6.57 0.23
N VAL A 167 -0.60 6.84 -0.45
CA VAL A 167 0.41 7.81 0.01
C VAL A 167 -0.01 9.24 -0.33
N TYR A 168 -0.46 9.49 -1.57
CA TYR A 168 -0.54 10.85 -2.11
C TYR A 168 -1.96 11.38 -2.30
N SER A 169 -3.01 10.58 -2.14
CA SER A 169 -4.39 11.08 -2.28
C SER A 169 -4.68 12.14 -1.21
N SER A 170 -5.24 13.28 -1.60
CA SER A 170 -5.65 14.33 -0.65
C SER A 170 -6.85 13.93 0.20
N SER A 171 -7.65 12.95 -0.24
CA SER A 171 -8.79 12.40 0.51
C SER A 171 -8.33 11.38 1.55
N GLU A 172 -8.48 11.71 2.83
CA GLU A 172 -8.18 10.79 3.93
C GLU A 172 -9.01 9.50 3.85
N SER A 173 -10.29 9.61 3.48
CA SER A 173 -11.15 8.44 3.28
C SER A 173 -10.58 7.52 2.21
N ASN A 174 -10.14 8.07 1.07
CA ASN A 174 -9.56 7.25 0.00
C ASN A 174 -8.25 6.59 0.45
N ARG A 175 -7.39 7.29 1.20
CA ARG A 175 -6.16 6.70 1.75
C ARG A 175 -6.49 5.53 2.69
N LYS A 176 -7.48 5.70 3.58
CA LYS A 176 -7.91 4.67 4.52
C LYS A 176 -8.54 3.47 3.82
N ASP A 177 -9.50 3.70 2.94
CA ASP A 177 -10.20 2.63 2.21
C ASP A 177 -9.24 1.92 1.25
N GLY A 178 -8.32 2.64 0.61
CA GLY A 178 -7.25 2.06 -0.21
C GLY A 178 -6.32 1.17 0.61
N THR A 179 -5.99 1.55 1.84
CA THR A 179 -5.17 0.75 2.77
C THR A 179 -5.89 -0.56 3.14
N MET A 180 -7.21 -0.51 3.36
CA MET A 180 -8.02 -1.71 3.58
C MET A 180 -8.04 -2.62 2.35
N LEU A 181 -8.28 -2.06 1.17
CA LEU A 181 -8.26 -2.80 -0.09
C LEU A 181 -6.90 -3.50 -0.33
N LEU A 182 -5.78 -2.82 -0.05
CA LEU A 182 -4.45 -3.41 -0.20
C LEU A 182 -4.27 -4.61 0.74
N ARG A 183 -4.70 -4.49 2.00
CA ARG A 183 -4.64 -5.59 2.96
C ARG A 183 -5.49 -6.76 2.51
N ASP A 184 -6.74 -6.51 2.12
CA ASP A 184 -7.64 -7.56 1.68
C ASP A 184 -7.09 -8.26 0.45
N TYR A 185 -6.62 -7.51 -0.54
CA TYR A 185 -5.96 -8.04 -1.74
C TYR A 185 -4.81 -8.99 -1.38
N ILE A 186 -3.89 -8.59 -0.48
CA ILE A 186 -2.79 -9.46 -0.04
C ILE A 186 -3.34 -10.74 0.61
N LEU A 187 -4.35 -10.63 1.49
CA LEU A 187 -4.89 -11.77 2.24
C LEU A 187 -5.69 -12.76 1.38
N HIS A 188 -6.12 -12.36 0.18
CA HIS A 188 -6.78 -13.26 -0.79
C HIS A 188 -5.80 -14.22 -1.46
N PHE A 189 -4.49 -13.95 -1.44
CA PHE A 189 -3.50 -14.92 -1.90
C PHE A 189 -3.30 -16.06 -0.89
N ASP A 190 -2.76 -17.17 -1.38
CA ASP A 190 -2.14 -18.20 -0.58
C ASP A 190 -0.83 -17.71 0.08
N SER A 191 -0.16 -18.58 0.86
CA SER A 191 1.01 -18.18 1.64
C SER A 191 2.20 -17.73 0.78
N GLU A 192 2.41 -18.36 -0.37
CA GLU A 192 3.47 -17.98 -1.31
C GLU A 192 3.15 -16.66 -2.00
N GLY A 193 1.93 -16.52 -2.55
CA GLY A 193 1.50 -15.29 -3.21
C GLY A 193 1.52 -14.09 -2.27
N ARG A 194 1.11 -14.26 -1.00
CA ARG A 194 1.24 -13.22 0.04
C ARG A 194 2.67 -12.75 0.19
N TYR A 195 3.61 -13.69 0.29
CA TYR A 195 5.02 -13.37 0.44
C TYR A 195 5.58 -12.65 -0.78
N LEU A 196 5.23 -13.08 -1.99
CA LEU A 196 5.67 -12.45 -3.23
C LEU A 196 5.15 -11.02 -3.37
N VAL A 197 3.86 -10.80 -3.11
CA VAL A 197 3.26 -9.45 -3.13
C VAL A 197 3.92 -8.55 -2.09
N ILE A 198 4.09 -9.02 -0.85
CA ILE A 198 4.75 -8.26 0.23
C ILE A 198 6.20 -7.92 -0.16
N SER A 199 6.95 -8.89 -0.67
CA SER A 199 8.33 -8.70 -1.11
C SER A 199 8.43 -7.67 -2.23
N ASN A 200 7.50 -7.69 -3.19
CA ASN A 200 7.45 -6.69 -4.26
C ASN A 200 7.06 -5.30 -3.73
N LEU A 201 6.14 -5.22 -2.77
CA LEU A 201 5.73 -3.95 -2.17
C LEU A 201 6.91 -3.28 -1.44
N PHE A 202 7.72 -4.02 -0.68
CA PHE A 202 8.92 -3.47 -0.06
C PHE A 202 9.89 -2.87 -1.08
N LYS A 203 10.08 -3.52 -2.23
CA LYS A 203 10.96 -3.02 -3.30
C LYS A 203 10.43 -1.81 -4.06
N THR A 204 9.10 -1.66 -4.12
CA THR A 204 8.45 -0.66 -4.99
C THR A 204 7.93 0.55 -4.23
N VAL A 205 7.64 0.40 -2.93
CA VAL A 205 7.15 1.48 -2.07
C VAL A 205 8.32 2.16 -1.36
N GLN A 206 8.46 3.46 -1.56
CA GLN A 206 9.49 4.26 -0.89
C GLN A 206 8.98 4.96 0.39
N HIS A 207 7.67 5.14 0.52
CA HIS A 207 7.08 5.87 1.64
C HIS A 207 7.15 5.05 2.94
N SER A 208 7.82 5.61 3.96
CA SER A 208 8.07 4.97 5.26
C SER A 208 6.81 4.45 5.94
N GLY A 209 5.74 5.25 5.97
CA GLY A 209 4.47 4.84 6.58
C GLY A 209 3.80 3.63 5.90
N LEU A 210 3.90 3.52 4.56
CA LEU A 210 3.31 2.39 3.83
C LEU A 210 4.21 1.15 3.95
N HIS A 211 5.52 1.35 3.95
CA HIS A 211 6.50 0.30 4.24
C HIS A 211 6.26 -0.32 5.64
N SER A 212 6.05 0.51 6.66
CA SER A 212 5.69 0.09 8.02
C SER A 212 4.36 -0.65 8.10
N PHE A 213 3.36 -0.22 7.31
CA PHE A 213 2.09 -0.93 7.21
C PHE A 213 2.26 -2.34 6.63
N VAL A 214 3.03 -2.48 5.54
CA VAL A 214 3.33 -3.78 4.92
C VAL A 214 4.09 -4.70 5.87
N ALA A 215 5.09 -4.18 6.61
CA ALA A 215 5.79 -4.93 7.65
C ALA A 215 4.84 -5.41 8.77
N THR A 216 3.85 -4.59 9.12
CA THR A 216 2.83 -4.96 10.11
C THR A 216 1.95 -6.10 9.60
N ILE A 217 1.53 -6.07 8.32
CA ILE A 217 0.80 -7.19 7.69
C ILE A 217 1.65 -8.47 7.76
N TYR A 218 2.93 -8.41 7.39
CA TYR A 218 3.81 -9.57 7.42
C TYR A 218 3.96 -10.15 8.83
N LYS A 219 4.15 -9.29 9.84
CA LYS A 219 4.16 -9.68 11.26
C LYS A 219 2.84 -10.31 11.70
N ASP A 220 1.70 -9.79 11.26
CA ASP A 220 0.38 -10.39 11.57
C ASP A 220 0.24 -11.78 10.95
N LEU A 221 0.73 -12.00 9.72
CA LEU A 221 0.75 -13.31 9.06
C LEU A 221 1.59 -14.32 9.85
N ILE A 222 2.80 -13.93 10.28
CA ILE A 222 3.64 -14.78 11.13
C ILE A 222 2.91 -15.11 12.44
N SER A 223 2.23 -14.14 13.04
CA SER A 223 1.44 -14.35 14.26
C SER A 223 0.35 -15.42 14.09
N GLN A 224 -0.33 -15.41 12.94
CA GLN A 224 -1.36 -16.41 12.61
C GLN A 224 -0.75 -17.81 12.51
N GLU A 225 0.37 -17.95 11.79
CA GLU A 225 1.08 -19.23 11.64
C GLU A 225 1.58 -19.79 12.98
N LEU A 226 2.15 -18.93 13.84
CA LEU A 226 2.63 -19.33 15.16
C LEU A 226 1.51 -19.68 16.15
N SER A 227 0.29 -19.21 15.91
CA SER A 227 -0.88 -19.51 16.74
C SER A 227 -1.51 -20.86 16.38
N GLY A 228 -1.17 -21.43 15.22
CA GLY A 228 -1.64 -22.73 14.78
C GLY A 228 -0.88 -23.91 15.40
N ASN A 229 -1.51 -25.09 15.35
CA ASN A 229 -0.88 -26.37 15.69
C ASN A 229 -0.10 -26.99 14.51
N ASN A 230 -0.28 -26.43 13.31
CA ASN A 230 0.37 -26.93 12.11
C ASN A 230 1.80 -26.41 11.99
N THR A 231 2.59 -27.06 11.15
CA THR A 231 3.90 -26.55 10.73
C THR A 231 3.70 -25.20 10.03
N PRO A 232 4.38 -24.13 10.49
CA PRO A 232 4.32 -22.83 9.83
C PRO A 232 4.73 -22.92 8.36
N SER A 233 4.07 -22.15 7.51
CA SER A 233 4.45 -22.01 6.11
C SER A 233 5.91 -21.49 5.97
N PRO A 234 6.72 -22.06 5.06
CA PRO A 234 8.12 -21.69 4.85
C PRO A 234 8.32 -20.24 4.40
N TRP A 235 7.25 -19.56 3.98
CA TRP A 235 7.26 -18.16 3.58
C TRP A 235 7.22 -17.18 4.76
N PHE A 236 6.90 -17.67 5.96
CA PHE A 236 6.78 -16.89 7.19
C PHE A 236 7.78 -17.29 8.27
N VAL A 237 8.71 -18.20 7.96
CA VAL A 237 9.76 -18.68 8.87
C VAL A 237 11.09 -18.90 8.12
N GLY A 238 12.15 -19.19 8.86
CA GLY A 238 13.42 -19.65 8.30
C GLY A 238 14.03 -18.64 7.32
N LYS A 239 14.44 -19.13 6.16
CA LYS A 239 15.17 -18.33 5.15
C LYS A 239 14.35 -17.16 4.60
N SER A 240 13.06 -17.34 4.37
CA SER A 240 12.18 -16.31 3.81
C SER A 240 11.97 -15.17 4.80
N LEU A 241 11.70 -15.52 6.07
CA LEU A 241 11.62 -14.53 7.15
C LEU A 241 12.95 -13.81 7.37
N LYS A 242 14.05 -14.57 7.43
CA LYS A 242 15.41 -14.00 7.54
C LYS A 242 15.68 -12.98 6.43
N HIS A 243 15.34 -13.32 5.19
CA HIS A 243 15.53 -12.44 4.04
C HIS A 243 14.81 -11.10 4.24
N LEU A 244 13.49 -11.12 4.46
CA LEU A 244 12.72 -9.87 4.63
C LEU A 244 13.13 -9.06 5.86
N LEU A 245 13.52 -9.72 6.96
CA LEU A 245 14.05 -9.00 8.13
C LEU A 245 15.36 -8.28 7.80
N LEU A 246 16.31 -8.95 7.15
CA LEU A 246 17.64 -8.41 6.91
C LEU A 246 17.74 -7.48 5.69
N THR A 247 16.81 -7.54 4.74
CA THR A 247 16.86 -6.72 3.51
C THR A 247 15.81 -5.62 3.47
N GLU A 248 14.69 -5.75 4.18
CA GLU A 248 13.59 -4.78 4.10
C GLU A 248 13.22 -4.19 5.48
N ILE A 249 12.91 -5.03 6.47
CA ILE A 249 12.25 -4.57 7.71
C ILE A 249 13.23 -3.98 8.74
N CYS A 250 14.38 -4.62 8.94
CA CYS A 250 15.38 -4.24 9.94
C CYS A 250 16.63 -3.71 9.25
N VAL A 251 16.47 -2.64 8.47
CA VAL A 251 17.53 -2.04 7.66
C VAL A 251 17.70 -0.56 7.96
N LEU A 252 18.97 -0.16 8.08
CA LEU A 252 19.38 1.23 8.08
C LEU A 252 19.97 1.55 6.70
N LYS A 253 19.23 2.32 5.88
CA LYS A 253 19.57 2.56 4.47
C LYS A 253 21.00 3.07 4.28
N ASN A 254 21.48 3.92 5.17
CA ASN A 254 22.82 4.49 5.15
C ASN A 254 23.66 4.04 6.37
N GLY A 255 23.33 2.88 6.95
CA GLY A 255 23.99 2.40 8.17
C GLY A 255 23.90 3.43 9.29
N ILE A 256 25.06 3.75 9.90
CA ILE A 256 25.13 4.66 11.05
C ILE A 256 24.67 6.08 10.69
N GLU A 257 24.82 6.49 9.43
CA GLU A 257 24.49 7.83 8.90
C GLU A 257 23.02 7.98 8.48
N THR A 258 22.18 6.98 8.74
CA THR A 258 20.75 7.04 8.41
C THR A 258 20.08 8.19 9.15
N ASP A 259 19.32 9.03 8.43
CA ASP A 259 18.46 10.04 9.05
C ASP A 259 17.36 9.34 9.86
N LEU A 260 17.50 9.40 11.19
CA LEU A 260 16.59 8.74 12.10
C LEU A 260 15.21 9.43 12.15
N VAL A 261 15.13 10.73 11.89
CA VAL A 261 13.86 11.46 11.91
C VAL A 261 13.02 11.08 10.70
N GLU A 262 13.63 11.07 9.51
CA GLU A 262 12.95 10.69 8.27
C GLU A 262 12.51 9.20 8.27
N ASN A 263 13.32 8.32 8.87
CA ASN A 263 13.09 6.88 8.87
C ASN A 263 12.47 6.38 10.19
N ALA A 264 11.93 7.27 11.03
CA ALA A 264 11.45 6.94 12.36
C ALA A 264 10.38 5.84 12.35
N ASP A 265 9.37 5.97 11.49
CA ASP A 265 8.27 5.00 11.38
C ASP A 265 8.78 3.59 11.06
N THR A 266 9.71 3.47 10.12
CA THR A 266 10.27 2.19 9.70
C THR A 266 11.14 1.57 10.77
N ILE A 267 11.97 2.36 11.47
CA ILE A 267 12.84 1.88 12.55
C ILE A 267 12.00 1.40 13.74
N ILE A 268 11.01 2.20 14.15
CA ILE A 268 10.08 1.86 15.23
C ILE A 268 9.31 0.59 14.88
N THR A 269 8.84 0.46 13.64
CA THR A 269 8.14 -0.73 13.18
C THR A 269 9.06 -1.96 13.19
N GLY A 270 10.28 -1.84 12.66
CA GLY A 270 11.26 -2.93 12.66
C GLY A 270 11.59 -3.43 14.07
N LEU A 271 11.82 -2.50 15.02
CA LEU A 271 12.04 -2.85 16.43
C LEU A 271 10.82 -3.55 17.05
N ASN A 272 9.60 -3.10 16.75
CA ASN A 272 8.38 -3.74 17.23
C ASN A 272 8.16 -5.13 16.63
N VAL A 273 8.48 -5.34 15.34
CA VAL A 273 8.44 -6.66 14.69
C VAL A 273 9.44 -7.60 15.36
N LEU A 274 10.70 -7.18 15.57
CA LEU A 274 11.70 -7.99 16.25
C LEU A 274 11.26 -8.33 17.68
N ARG A 275 10.82 -7.32 18.44
CA ARG A 275 10.34 -7.54 19.81
C ARG A 275 9.18 -8.54 19.84
N PHE A 276 8.23 -8.43 18.92
CA PHE A 276 7.13 -9.38 18.79
C PHE A 276 7.66 -10.80 18.56
N LEU A 277 8.55 -10.99 17.58
CA LEU A 277 9.08 -12.31 17.24
C LEU A 277 9.82 -12.95 18.42
N LEU A 278 10.68 -12.18 19.11
CA LEU A 278 11.46 -12.68 20.24
C LEU A 278 10.57 -13.06 21.44
N LEU A 279 9.48 -12.33 21.68
CA LEU A 279 8.53 -12.66 22.76
C LEU A 279 7.62 -13.83 22.41
N ARG A 280 7.20 -13.93 21.14
CA ARG A 280 6.22 -14.91 20.68
C ARG A 280 6.86 -16.26 20.40
N ASP A 281 8.03 -16.29 19.80
CA ASP A 281 8.68 -17.50 19.31
C ASP A 281 9.54 -18.20 20.38
N LYS A 282 8.87 -18.76 21.39
CA LYS A 282 9.53 -19.44 22.51
C LYS A 282 10.18 -20.78 22.15
N LEU A 283 9.71 -21.42 21.09
CA LEU A 283 10.16 -22.75 20.66
C LEU A 283 11.05 -22.68 19.40
N ASN A 284 11.52 -21.48 19.03
CA ASN A 284 12.30 -21.24 17.82
C ASN A 284 11.65 -21.79 16.53
N LYS A 285 10.32 -21.75 16.42
CA LYS A 285 9.57 -22.18 15.23
C LYS A 285 9.89 -21.31 14.01
N THR A 286 10.25 -20.04 14.22
CA THR A 286 10.59 -19.11 13.13
C THR A 286 12.05 -19.21 12.69
N SER A 287 12.89 -19.91 13.46
CA SER A 287 14.36 -19.90 13.33
C SER A 287 15.01 -18.54 13.61
N ILE A 288 14.30 -17.55 14.18
CA ILE A 288 14.87 -16.21 14.45
C ILE A 288 16.13 -16.25 15.31
N TRP A 289 16.19 -17.19 16.25
CA TRP A 289 17.32 -17.32 17.16
C TRP A 289 18.61 -17.78 16.47
N GLU A 290 18.51 -18.35 15.27
CA GLU A 290 19.65 -18.85 14.49
C GLU A 290 20.43 -17.73 13.80
N TYR A 291 19.77 -16.64 13.42
CA TYR A 291 20.35 -15.51 12.72
C TYR A 291 20.34 -14.21 13.53
N MET A 292 20.15 -14.31 14.85
CA MET A 292 20.15 -13.15 15.75
C MET A 292 21.49 -12.39 15.73
N LYS A 293 22.62 -13.10 15.59
CA LYS A 293 23.94 -12.45 15.48
C LYS A 293 24.04 -11.53 14.26
N GLU A 294 23.42 -11.91 13.15
CA GLU A 294 23.40 -11.09 11.93
C GLU A 294 22.53 -9.83 12.16
N LEU A 295 21.37 -9.98 12.79
CA LEU A 295 20.51 -8.85 13.16
C LEU A 295 21.18 -7.90 14.16
N GLU A 296 21.91 -8.43 15.14
CA GLU A 296 22.71 -7.61 16.07
C GLU A 296 23.77 -6.80 15.35
N HIS A 297 24.55 -7.46 14.50
CA HIS A 297 25.67 -6.86 13.79
C HIS A 297 25.23 -5.85 12.71
N HIS A 298 24.21 -6.18 11.92
CA HIS A 298 23.80 -5.38 10.76
C HIS A 298 22.74 -4.32 11.08
N TYR A 299 21.98 -4.47 12.18
CA TYR A 299 20.88 -3.56 12.50
C TYR A 299 20.99 -2.98 13.91
N LEU A 300 20.96 -3.80 14.97
CA LEU A 300 20.80 -3.31 16.34
C LEU A 300 22.01 -2.50 16.83
N TYR A 301 23.23 -2.98 16.57
CA TYR A 301 24.45 -2.27 16.98
C TYR A 301 24.66 -0.97 16.19
N PRO A 302 24.55 -0.95 14.84
CA PRO A 302 24.56 0.31 14.09
C PRO A 302 23.49 1.30 14.56
N LEU A 303 22.25 0.82 14.81
CA LEU A 303 21.16 1.68 15.28
C LEU A 303 21.47 2.32 16.63
N ARG A 304 22.05 1.56 17.57
CA ARG A 304 22.49 2.10 18.86
C ARG A 304 23.43 3.29 18.67
N LYS A 305 24.45 3.11 17.82
CA LYS A 305 25.42 4.17 17.51
C LYS A 305 24.76 5.36 16.84
N SER A 306 23.88 5.15 15.87
CA SER A 306 23.13 6.23 15.21
C SER A 306 22.34 7.06 16.22
N ILE A 307 21.64 6.40 17.14
CA ILE A 307 20.85 7.08 18.18
C ILE A 307 21.76 7.91 19.09
N ASP A 308 22.87 7.34 19.55
CA ASP A 308 23.82 8.04 20.43
C ASP A 308 24.40 9.29 19.75
N LEU A 309 24.81 9.17 18.49
CA LEU A 309 25.32 10.28 17.67
C LEU A 309 24.25 11.35 17.42
N ALA A 310 23.04 10.94 17.01
CA ALA A 310 21.93 11.85 16.74
C ALA A 310 21.53 12.61 18.00
N LYS A 311 21.44 11.95 19.16
CA LYS A 311 21.15 12.62 20.44
C LYS A 311 22.21 13.63 20.82
N ALA A 312 23.49 13.31 20.66
CA ALA A 312 24.58 14.24 20.94
C ALA A 312 24.48 15.49 20.06
N HIS A 313 24.33 15.30 18.75
CA HIS A 313 24.19 16.38 17.76
C HIS A 313 22.98 17.28 18.06
N PHE A 314 21.80 16.70 18.22
CA PHE A 314 20.57 17.47 18.46
C PHE A 314 20.57 18.17 19.82
N LYS A 315 21.20 17.58 20.84
CA LYS A 315 21.37 18.24 22.15
C LYS A 315 22.28 19.47 22.05
N GLU A 316 23.37 19.38 21.29
CA GLU A 316 24.25 20.52 21.04
C GLU A 316 23.53 21.62 20.24
N GLU A 317 22.83 21.24 19.16
CA GLU A 317 22.08 22.18 18.32
C GLU A 317 20.97 22.91 19.08
N ARG A 318 20.31 22.21 20.02
CA ARG A 318 19.30 22.79 20.90
C ARG A 318 19.91 23.80 21.87
N LEU A 319 21.09 23.51 22.44
CA LEU A 319 21.79 24.45 23.33
C LEU A 319 22.21 25.71 22.57
N LYS A 320 22.78 25.56 21.36
CA LYS A 320 23.13 26.68 20.48
C LYS A 320 21.91 27.55 20.15
N THR A 321 20.81 26.92 19.76
CA THR A 321 19.56 27.62 19.43
C THR A 321 18.96 28.34 20.65
N ALA A 322 19.07 27.76 21.84
CA ALA A 322 18.60 28.38 23.09
C ALA A 322 19.48 29.55 23.56
N GLN A 323 20.75 29.60 23.17
CA GLN A 323 21.69 30.65 23.56
C GLN A 323 21.83 31.78 22.52
N ALA A 324 21.34 31.58 21.30
CA ALA A 324 21.40 32.59 20.24
C ALA A 324 20.50 33.81 20.53
N SER A 325 21.06 35.02 20.55
CA SER A 325 20.29 36.27 20.68
C SER A 325 19.33 36.47 19.50
N GLU A 326 18.20 37.14 19.74
CA GLU A 326 17.05 37.36 18.82
C GLU A 326 17.37 38.10 17.49
N GLY A 327 18.63 38.28 17.11
CA GLY A 327 19.04 38.99 15.90
C GLY A 327 20.15 38.31 15.08
N THR A 328 20.55 37.09 15.41
CA THR A 328 21.61 36.38 14.66
C THR A 328 20.97 35.36 13.74
N SER A 329 20.68 35.75 12.49
CA SER A 329 20.21 34.87 11.43
C SER A 329 21.31 33.87 11.04
N ASN A 330 21.52 32.87 11.87
CA ASN A 330 22.37 31.74 11.52
C ASN A 330 21.58 30.83 10.60
N HIS A 331 21.82 31.00 9.29
CA HIS A 331 21.61 29.98 8.27
C HIS A 331 22.24 28.67 8.76
N SER A 332 21.43 27.83 9.37
CA SER A 332 21.79 26.48 9.76
C SER A 332 20.79 25.58 9.06
N ASP A 333 21.30 24.81 8.11
CA ASP A 333 20.57 23.89 7.24
C ASP A 333 19.93 22.76 8.06
N ILE A 334 18.86 23.07 8.81
CA ILE A 334 17.87 22.05 9.12
C ILE A 334 16.96 22.01 7.89
N SER A 335 17.35 21.23 6.90
CA SER A 335 16.54 20.90 5.73
C SER A 335 15.39 19.99 6.15
N VAL A 336 14.41 20.56 6.87
CA VAL A 336 13.12 19.90 7.07
C VAL A 336 12.37 19.99 5.75
N SER A 337 12.46 18.93 4.95
CA SER A 337 11.68 18.74 3.72
C SER A 337 10.21 18.47 4.07
N ILE A 338 9.49 19.51 4.50
CA ILE A 338 8.03 19.45 4.56
C ILE A 338 7.52 19.51 3.12
N ILE A 339 6.97 18.39 2.69
CA ILE A 339 6.21 18.21 1.46
C ILE A 339 5.03 19.18 1.47
N ASN A 340 5.15 20.29 0.72
CA ASN A 340 4.13 20.90 -0.16
C ASN A 340 4.45 22.39 -0.42
N SER A 341 4.98 22.65 -1.62
CA SER A 341 4.82 23.87 -2.43
C SER A 341 4.47 25.18 -1.71
N GLY A 342 5.50 25.87 -1.23
CA GLY A 342 5.48 27.27 -0.78
C GLY A 342 6.89 27.72 -0.37
N PRO A 343 7.21 29.03 -0.36
CA PRO A 343 8.44 29.50 0.25
C PRO A 343 8.47 29.04 1.72
N LEU A 344 9.58 28.45 2.14
CA LEU A 344 9.80 28.01 3.52
C LEU A 344 9.53 29.20 4.46
N PRO A 345 8.53 29.14 5.35
CA PRO A 345 8.37 30.18 6.35
C PRO A 345 9.64 30.21 7.19
N GLU A 346 10.18 31.41 7.44
CA GLU A 346 11.32 31.57 8.36
C GLU A 346 10.96 30.90 9.69
N LEU A 347 11.68 29.84 10.03
CA LEU A 347 11.46 29.09 11.25
C LEU A 347 11.84 29.98 12.43
N THR A 348 10.85 30.42 13.21
CA THR A 348 11.12 31.13 14.46
C THR A 348 11.95 30.27 15.40
N ARG A 349 12.68 30.90 16.31
CA ARG A 349 13.52 30.22 17.31
C ARG A 349 12.71 29.22 18.12
N GLU A 350 11.50 29.58 18.52
CA GLU A 350 10.57 28.72 19.26
C GLU A 350 10.23 27.48 18.44
N LYS A 351 9.90 27.66 17.15
CA LYS A 351 9.55 26.54 16.27
C LYS A 351 10.73 25.60 16.04
N LYS A 352 11.95 26.13 15.91
CA LYS A 352 13.17 25.32 15.83
C LYS A 352 13.38 24.49 17.10
N LEU A 353 13.21 25.09 18.28
CA LEU A 353 13.30 24.37 19.55
C LEU A 353 12.23 23.28 19.72
N GLU A 354 11.00 23.53 19.26
CA GLU A 354 9.93 22.53 19.23
C GLU A 354 10.29 21.34 18.33
N LEU A 355 10.79 21.59 17.12
CA LEU A 355 11.19 20.54 16.18
C LEU A 355 12.35 19.69 16.74
N LEU A 356 13.37 20.33 17.32
CA LEU A 356 14.48 19.63 17.98
C LEU A 356 13.98 18.76 19.14
N THR A 357 13.02 19.28 19.92
CA THR A 357 12.41 18.52 21.03
C THR A 357 11.62 17.32 20.51
N HIS A 358 10.87 17.49 19.41
CA HIS A 358 10.14 16.40 18.78
C HIS A 358 11.08 15.28 18.29
N ALA A 359 12.17 15.64 17.60
CA ALA A 359 13.18 14.69 17.16
C ALA A 359 13.84 13.94 18.33
N MET A 360 14.20 14.65 19.41
CA MET A 360 14.74 14.01 20.61
C MET A 360 13.78 12.99 21.23
N ASN A 361 12.48 13.32 21.31
CA ASN A 361 11.47 12.39 21.81
C ASN A 361 11.37 11.12 20.93
N GLN A 362 11.50 11.26 19.61
CA GLN A 362 11.56 10.10 18.71
C GLN A 362 12.80 9.23 18.98
N PHE A 363 13.96 9.84 19.21
CA PHE A 363 15.18 9.09 19.56
C PHE A 363 15.06 8.37 20.91
N ASP A 364 14.44 9.00 21.90
CA ASP A 364 14.16 8.37 23.19
C ASP A 364 13.23 7.16 23.04
N LEU A 365 12.18 7.26 22.20
CA LEU A 365 11.30 6.15 21.88
C LEU A 365 12.05 4.98 21.20
N MET A 366 12.89 5.28 20.20
CA MET A 366 13.71 4.27 19.53
C MET A 366 14.67 3.60 20.50
N GLU A 367 15.31 4.36 21.38
CA GLU A 367 16.24 3.81 22.38
C GLU A 367 15.51 2.88 23.36
N CYS A 368 14.33 3.30 23.84
CA CYS A 368 13.50 2.47 24.72
C CYS A 368 13.13 1.15 24.04
N LEU A 369 12.68 1.19 22.79
CA LEU A 369 12.33 0.00 22.03
C LEU A 369 13.54 -0.91 21.79
N LEU A 370 14.69 -0.33 21.43
CA LEU A 370 15.94 -1.04 21.24
C LEU A 370 16.37 -1.75 22.53
N ALA A 371 16.34 -1.06 23.67
CA ALA A 371 16.64 -1.65 24.97
C ALA A 371 15.72 -2.85 25.27
N ARG A 372 14.41 -2.73 24.99
CA ARG A 372 13.46 -3.85 25.15
C ARG A 372 13.75 -5.03 24.22
N VAL A 373 14.19 -4.79 22.99
CA VAL A 373 14.62 -5.86 22.08
C VAL A 373 15.84 -6.59 22.66
N LEU A 374 16.85 -5.84 23.12
CA LEU A 374 18.06 -6.40 23.73
C LEU A 374 17.76 -7.20 25.03
N GLU A 375 16.83 -6.71 25.86
CA GLU A 375 16.32 -7.47 27.01
C GLU A 375 15.71 -8.81 26.58
N CYS A 376 14.89 -8.82 25.52
CA CYS A 376 14.27 -10.05 25.01
C CYS A 376 15.33 -11.04 24.49
N ILE A 377 16.40 -10.55 23.87
CA ILE A 377 17.51 -11.40 23.42
C ILE A 377 18.21 -12.07 24.60
N ASN A 378 18.44 -11.34 25.69
CA ASN A 378 19.05 -11.88 26.92
C ASN A 378 18.15 -12.92 27.61
N LEU A 379 16.83 -12.86 27.39
CA LEU A 379 15.86 -13.84 27.88
C LEU A 379 15.72 -15.07 26.98
N LYS A 380 16.68 -15.30 26.07
CA LYS A 380 16.69 -16.44 25.14
C LYS A 380 16.21 -17.72 25.83
N PRO A 381 15.22 -18.43 25.27
CA PRO A 381 14.80 -19.72 25.79
C PRO A 381 16.02 -20.62 25.91
N ILE A 382 16.34 -21.05 27.13
CA ILE A 382 17.38 -22.06 27.36
C ILE A 382 16.87 -23.30 26.66
N ASN A 383 17.59 -23.76 25.63
CA ASN A 383 17.30 -24.98 24.89
C ASN A 383 16.94 -26.09 25.87
N THR A 384 15.70 -26.59 25.81
CA THR A 384 15.34 -27.94 26.24
C THR A 384 15.51 -28.89 25.08
#